data_AF-A0A3B4WBX1-F1
#
_entry.id   AF-A0A3B4WBX1-F1
#
_cell.length_a   1.000
_cell.length_b   1.000
_cell.length_c   1.000
_cell.angle_alpha   90.00
_cell.angle_beta   90.00
_cell.angle_gamma   90.00
#
_symmetry.space_group_name_H-M   'P 1'
#
loop_
_entity.id
_entity.type
_entity.pdbx_description
1 polymer ?
#
loop_
_entity_poly.entity_id
_entity_poly.type
_entity_poly.pdbx_seq_one_letter_code
_entity_poly.pdbx_strand_id
1 'polypeptide(L)'
;MGACARSWFTSLWSQRCSAECGTGNRTRTAVCLMDHVTDLPLGNCEGERPPELIFCDSGPCQNQLEWYTGPWGQCSAECGNGTQTRSVACIFNDNGRMEVMDKSKCSSLPQPITAETCRLKPCGVQWYVTEWSACSRSCNGGYRVREVRCLADNIAPSDRCDPSSTPESREECNKQPCVAEINPSCSDQYHNCMVVVQARLCIYPYYRSVCCTSCSRAEKTYPNLFEKNHIHR
;
A
#
# COMPACT_ATOMS: atom_id res chain seq x y z
N MET A 1 -72.15 36.42 44.77
CA MET A 1 -71.04 35.45 44.80
C MET A 1 -70.47 35.40 43.38
N GLY A 2 -69.23 35.86 43.18
CA GLY A 2 -68.59 35.85 41.86
C GLY A 2 -68.10 34.45 41.50
N ALA A 3 -68.23 34.06 40.23
CA ALA A 3 -67.74 32.79 39.72
C ALA A 3 -66.20 32.74 39.75
N CYS A 4 -65.62 31.61 40.17
CA CYS A 4 -64.17 31.39 40.18
C CYS A 4 -63.62 31.41 38.73
N ALA A 5 -62.66 32.30 38.45
CA ALA A 5 -61.99 32.40 37.15
C ALA A 5 -60.93 31.29 37.00
N ARG A 6 -60.89 30.64 35.84
CA ARG A 6 -59.93 29.56 35.52
C ARG A 6 -58.83 30.11 34.63
N SER A 7 -57.57 29.76 34.90
CA SER A 7 -56.44 30.24 34.11
C SER A 7 -55.39 29.15 33.87
N TRP A 8 -54.61 29.35 32.80
CA TRP A 8 -53.50 28.48 32.44
C TRP A 8 -52.27 28.78 33.29
N PHE A 9 -51.74 27.75 33.94
CA PHE A 9 -50.47 27.81 34.66
C PHE A 9 -49.44 26.92 33.96
N THR A 10 -48.21 27.40 33.87
CA THR A 10 -47.13 26.68 33.19
C THR A 10 -45.97 26.45 34.14
N SER A 11 -45.36 25.27 34.06
CA SER A 11 -44.06 25.04 34.71
C SER A 11 -42.96 25.85 34.02
N LEU A 12 -41.80 25.93 34.68
CA LEU A 12 -40.57 26.32 34.00
C LEU A 12 -40.27 25.33 32.87
N TRP A 13 -39.63 25.83 31.81
CA TRP A 13 -39.08 24.99 30.74
C TRP A 13 -38.01 24.04 31.28
N SER A 14 -37.84 22.90 30.62
CA SER A 14 -36.71 22.00 30.88
C SER A 14 -35.39 22.79 30.83
N GLN A 15 -34.55 22.61 31.86
CA GLN A 15 -33.30 23.36 31.99
C GLN A 15 -32.29 23.01 30.89
N ARG A 16 -32.40 21.80 30.32
CA ARG A 16 -31.60 21.33 29.19
C ARG A 16 -32.47 21.17 27.94
N CYS A 17 -31.86 21.43 26.78
CA CYS A 17 -32.42 21.07 25.47
C CYS A 17 -32.40 19.54 25.33
N SER A 18 -33.31 18.95 24.55
CA SER A 18 -33.31 17.50 24.31
C SER A 18 -32.07 17.01 23.54
N ALA A 19 -31.43 17.90 22.79
CA ALA A 19 -30.17 17.65 22.09
C ALA A 19 -29.03 18.41 22.79
N GLU A 20 -27.84 17.79 22.85
CA GLU A 20 -26.62 18.41 23.42
C GLU A 20 -25.91 19.32 22.42
N CYS A 21 -26.19 19.15 21.12
CA CYS A 21 -25.76 20.04 20.04
C CYS A 21 -26.81 20.04 18.91
N GLY A 22 -26.85 21.10 18.10
CA GLY A 22 -27.82 21.28 17.01
C GLY A 22 -29.23 21.61 17.49
N THR A 23 -30.23 21.35 16.64
CA THR A 23 -31.64 21.61 16.90
C THR A 23 -32.25 20.55 17.80
N GLY A 24 -32.83 20.98 18.93
CA GLY A 24 -33.58 20.14 19.85
C GLY A 24 -34.80 20.86 20.41
N ASN A 25 -35.40 20.29 21.45
CA ASN A 25 -36.69 20.71 21.97
C ASN A 25 -36.59 20.92 23.49
N ARG A 26 -37.23 21.96 24.03
CA ARG A 26 -37.52 22.09 25.46
C ARG A 26 -38.99 21.85 25.70
N THR A 27 -39.30 21.15 26.79
CA THR A 27 -40.67 20.85 27.18
C THR A 27 -41.04 21.54 28.50
N ARG A 28 -42.30 21.91 28.66
CA ARG A 28 -42.91 22.35 29.92
C ARG A 28 -44.31 21.77 30.04
N THR A 29 -44.87 21.74 31.24
CA THR A 29 -46.26 21.33 31.46
C THR A 29 -47.17 22.54 31.56
N ALA A 30 -48.33 22.49 30.90
CA ALA A 30 -49.40 23.49 31.02
C ALA A 30 -50.64 22.85 31.67
N VAL A 31 -51.08 23.40 32.80
CA VAL A 31 -52.21 22.85 33.58
C VAL A 31 -53.24 23.95 33.81
N CYS A 32 -54.52 23.59 33.69
CA CYS A 32 -55.65 24.50 33.92
C CYS A 32 -56.13 24.37 35.37
N LEU A 33 -56.06 25.44 36.14
CA LEU A 33 -56.43 25.47 37.56
C LEU A 33 -57.41 26.63 37.84
N MET A 34 -58.21 26.52 38.92
CA MET A 34 -59.13 27.58 39.37
C MET A 34 -58.46 28.60 40.32
N ASP A 35 -57.36 28.22 40.97
CA ASP A 35 -56.51 29.04 41.84
C ASP A 35 -55.18 28.29 42.07
N HIS A 36 -54.15 28.93 42.62
CA HIS A 36 -52.81 28.37 42.88
C HIS A 36 -52.77 27.19 43.89
N VAL A 37 -53.92 26.73 44.40
CA VAL A 37 -54.02 25.87 45.60
C VAL A 37 -54.87 24.58 45.39
N THR A 38 -55.39 24.30 44.19
CA THR A 38 -56.20 23.07 43.95
C THR A 38 -55.55 22.11 42.95
N ASP A 39 -55.39 20.83 43.34
CA ASP A 39 -54.57 19.80 42.67
C ASP A 39 -55.32 18.93 41.62
N LEU A 40 -56.50 19.34 41.15
CA LEU A 40 -57.29 18.54 40.20
C LEU A 40 -57.29 19.20 38.79
N PRO A 41 -56.62 18.60 37.79
CA PRO A 41 -56.54 19.14 36.44
C PRO A 41 -57.93 19.22 35.82
N LEU A 42 -58.35 20.44 35.51
CA LEU A 42 -59.63 20.71 34.91
C LEU A 42 -59.49 20.70 33.37
N GLY A 43 -60.39 20.03 32.66
CA GLY A 43 -60.20 19.71 31.23
C GLY A 43 -60.23 20.87 30.24
N ASN A 44 -60.64 22.08 30.64
CA ASN A 44 -60.67 23.24 29.74
C ASN A 44 -60.58 24.59 30.49
N CYS A 45 -59.82 25.54 29.97
CA CYS A 45 -59.66 26.90 30.49
C CYS A 45 -60.01 27.91 29.38
N GLU A 46 -60.25 29.17 29.73
CA GLU A 46 -60.51 30.22 28.74
C GLU A 46 -59.19 30.66 28.07
N GLY A 47 -59.17 30.69 26.73
CA GLY A 47 -57.98 31.03 25.93
C GLY A 47 -57.19 29.83 25.39
N GLU A 48 -56.26 30.10 24.47
CA GLU A 48 -55.44 29.07 23.83
C GLU A 48 -54.48 28.40 24.82
N ARG A 49 -54.37 27.06 24.73
CA ARG A 49 -53.45 26.29 25.55
C ARG A 49 -52.00 26.71 25.25
N PRO A 50 -51.22 27.13 26.26
CA PRO A 50 -49.84 27.51 26.05
C PRO A 50 -49.02 26.38 25.42
N PRO A 51 -48.04 26.68 24.55
CA PRO A 51 -47.20 25.66 23.94
C PRO A 51 -46.38 24.96 25.02
N GLU A 52 -46.39 23.63 24.99
CA GLU A 52 -45.64 22.76 25.88
C GLU A 52 -44.30 22.31 25.28
N LEU A 53 -44.02 22.71 24.04
CA LEU A 53 -42.81 22.40 23.29
C LEU A 53 -42.31 23.66 22.57
N ILE A 54 -41.02 23.96 22.73
CA ILE A 54 -40.31 24.97 21.94
C ILE A 54 -39.03 24.37 21.37
N PHE A 55 -38.57 24.92 20.24
CA PHE A 55 -37.28 24.58 19.67
C PHE A 55 -36.15 25.33 20.39
N CYS A 56 -35.02 24.65 20.56
CA CYS A 56 -33.77 25.20 21.04
C CYS A 56 -32.65 24.84 20.07
N ASP A 57 -31.74 25.77 19.82
CA ASP A 57 -30.48 25.49 19.14
C ASP A 57 -29.37 25.45 20.20
N SER A 58 -28.72 24.31 20.31
CA SER A 58 -27.63 24.06 21.27
C SER A 58 -26.25 24.36 20.69
N GLY A 59 -26.20 25.00 19.51
CA GLY A 59 -24.98 25.39 18.83
C GLY A 59 -24.51 24.32 17.84
N PRO A 60 -23.51 24.63 16.99
CA PRO A 60 -23.02 23.67 16.02
C PRO A 60 -22.47 22.42 16.70
N CYS A 61 -22.87 21.24 16.23
CA CYS A 61 -22.25 19.96 16.61
C CYS A 61 -20.80 19.93 16.11
N GLN A 62 -19.91 20.55 16.86
CA GLN A 62 -18.49 20.58 16.52
C GLN A 62 -17.85 19.30 17.07
N ASN A 63 -17.64 18.36 16.14
CA ASN A 63 -16.81 17.14 16.25
C ASN A 63 -17.48 15.89 16.84
N GLN A 64 -18.51 15.40 16.16
CA GLN A 64 -18.83 13.97 16.22
C GLN A 64 -17.83 13.13 15.40
N LEU A 65 -17.08 13.74 14.46
CA LEU A 65 -16.06 13.06 13.66
C LEU A 65 -14.69 13.11 14.34
N GLU A 66 -14.05 11.95 14.50
CA GLU A 66 -12.72 11.80 15.10
C GLU A 66 -11.90 10.73 14.38
N TRP A 67 -10.57 10.88 14.38
CA TRP A 67 -9.66 9.81 13.97
C TRP A 67 -9.41 8.83 15.12
N TYR A 68 -9.82 7.58 14.93
CA TYR A 68 -9.47 6.48 15.81
C TYR A 68 -8.17 5.81 15.36
N THR A 69 -7.23 5.58 16.28
CA THR A 69 -5.98 4.87 16.00
C THR A 69 -5.97 3.51 16.69
N GLY A 70 -5.75 2.45 15.91
CA GLY A 70 -5.51 1.11 16.45
C GLY A 70 -4.14 0.99 17.15
N PRO A 71 -3.87 -0.16 17.79
CA PRO A 71 -2.56 -0.44 18.34
C PRO A 71 -1.48 -0.51 17.24
N TRP A 72 -0.23 -0.30 17.62
CA TRP A 72 0.91 -0.54 16.73
C TRP A 72 1.02 -2.02 16.37
N GLY A 73 1.25 -2.28 15.09
CA GLY A 73 1.58 -3.60 14.58
C GLY A 73 3.00 -4.02 14.99
N GLN A 74 3.42 -5.20 14.52
CA GLN A 74 4.79 -5.66 14.72
C GLN A 74 5.80 -4.81 13.93
N CYS A 75 7.02 -4.75 14.45
CA CYS A 75 8.14 -4.10 13.77
C CYS A 75 8.45 -4.82 12.46
N SER A 76 8.75 -4.08 11.39
CA SER A 76 9.12 -4.65 10.09
C SER A 76 10.42 -5.45 10.09
N ALA A 77 11.23 -5.30 11.15
CA ALA A 77 12.47 -6.03 11.36
C ALA A 77 12.33 -6.91 12.60
N GLU A 78 13.04 -8.04 12.63
CA GLU A 78 13.09 -8.94 13.81
C GLU A 78 14.19 -8.54 14.81
N CYS A 79 15.09 -7.67 14.38
CA CYS A 79 16.21 -7.14 15.15
C CYS A 79 16.66 -5.79 14.54
N GLY A 80 17.43 -5.01 15.28
CA GLY A 80 17.93 -3.71 14.84
C GLY A 80 16.83 -2.65 14.69
N ASN A 81 16.97 -1.78 13.69
CA ASN A 81 16.01 -0.72 13.42
C ASN A 81 14.99 -1.19 12.38
N GLY A 82 13.70 -0.94 12.64
CA GLY A 82 12.62 -1.18 11.70
C GLY A 82 11.55 -0.10 11.77
N THR A 83 10.43 -0.34 11.11
CA THR A 83 9.25 0.53 11.15
C THR A 83 8.03 -0.28 11.56
N GLN A 84 7.24 0.23 12.48
CA GLN A 84 5.94 -0.34 12.83
C GLN A 84 4.83 0.58 12.31
N THR A 85 3.72 -0.03 11.88
CA THR A 85 2.57 0.69 11.32
C THR A 85 1.33 0.41 12.16
N ARG A 86 0.40 1.37 12.19
CA ARG A 86 -0.91 1.19 12.84
C ARG A 86 -2.04 1.61 11.91
N SER A 87 -3.20 1.01 12.11
CA SER A 87 -4.41 1.37 11.39
C SER A 87 -5.04 2.63 11.96
N VAL A 88 -5.63 3.44 11.08
CA VAL A 88 -6.44 4.60 11.46
C VAL A 88 -7.78 4.53 10.76
N ALA A 89 -8.84 4.84 11.49
CA ALA A 89 -10.23 4.83 11.04
C ALA A 89 -10.89 6.17 11.38
N CYS A 90 -11.77 6.65 10.51
CA CYS A 90 -12.60 7.81 10.79
C CYS A 90 -13.85 7.30 11.50
N ILE A 91 -14.16 7.82 12.68
CA ILE A 91 -15.33 7.42 13.46
C ILE A 91 -16.26 8.61 13.69
N PHE A 92 -17.56 8.34 13.69
CA PHE A 92 -18.60 9.28 14.09
C PHE A 92 -19.17 8.83 15.44
N ASN A 93 -19.18 9.72 16.44
CA ASN A 93 -19.72 9.47 17.77
C ASN A 93 -21.06 10.18 17.93
N ASP A 94 -22.13 9.40 18.08
CA ASP A 94 -23.49 9.88 18.34
C ASP A 94 -23.97 9.40 19.71
N ASN A 95 -23.86 10.26 20.74
CA ASN A 95 -24.27 9.97 22.12
C ASN A 95 -23.81 8.58 22.63
N GLY A 96 -22.57 8.19 22.33
CA GLY A 96 -21.97 6.91 22.75
C GLY A 96 -22.06 5.78 21.71
N ARG A 97 -22.76 5.99 20.59
CA ARG A 97 -22.73 5.09 19.44
C ARG A 97 -21.59 5.49 18.51
N MET A 98 -20.58 4.63 18.40
CA MET A 98 -19.48 4.81 17.45
C MET A 98 -19.79 4.11 16.13
N GLU A 99 -19.67 4.83 15.02
CA GLU A 99 -19.83 4.32 13.67
C GLU A 99 -18.59 4.60 12.82
N VAL A 100 -18.09 3.60 12.08
CA VAL A 100 -16.93 3.77 11.20
C VAL A 100 -17.37 4.39 9.89
N MET A 101 -16.81 5.54 9.57
CA MET A 101 -17.10 6.33 8.38
C MET A 101 -15.97 6.23 7.35
N ASP A 102 -16.24 6.69 6.13
CA ASP A 102 -15.22 6.84 5.11
C ASP A 102 -14.12 7.82 5.56
N LYS A 103 -12.86 7.50 5.26
CA LYS A 103 -11.69 8.32 5.64
C LYS A 103 -11.81 9.77 5.17
N SER A 104 -12.47 10.02 4.04
CA SER A 104 -12.68 11.37 3.49
C SER A 104 -13.44 12.32 4.43
N LYS A 105 -14.29 11.77 5.32
CA LYS A 105 -15.07 12.58 6.28
C LYS A 105 -14.22 13.19 7.38
N CYS A 106 -13.07 12.58 7.69
CA CYS A 106 -12.10 13.09 8.65
C CYS A 106 -10.90 13.80 7.97
N SER A 107 -10.92 14.01 6.65
CA SER A 107 -9.81 14.66 5.92
C SER A 107 -9.55 16.10 6.33
N SER A 108 -10.54 16.78 6.91
CA SER A 108 -10.38 18.13 7.48
C SER A 108 -9.72 18.12 8.86
N LEU A 109 -9.58 16.95 9.50
CA LEU A 109 -8.97 16.78 10.80
C LEU A 109 -7.47 16.42 10.65
N PRO A 110 -6.61 16.81 11.60
CA PRO A 110 -5.21 16.40 11.61
C PRO A 110 -5.07 14.87 11.60
N GLN A 111 -4.44 14.33 10.56
CA GLN A 111 -4.25 12.89 10.43
C GLN A 111 -3.22 12.39 11.46
N PRO A 112 -3.54 11.34 12.26
CA PRO A 112 -2.58 10.76 13.19
C PRO A 112 -1.41 10.10 12.47
N ILE A 113 -0.27 9.98 13.16
CA ILE A 113 0.87 9.20 12.65
C ILE A 113 0.46 7.75 12.42
N THR A 114 0.82 7.20 11.28
CA THR A 114 0.48 5.81 10.86
C THR A 114 1.69 4.89 10.83
N ALA A 115 2.90 5.46 10.91
CA ALA A 115 4.17 4.73 10.92
C ALA A 115 5.13 5.38 11.92
N GLU A 116 5.88 4.56 12.66
CA GLU A 116 6.96 5.03 13.54
C GLU A 116 8.14 4.06 13.55
N THR A 117 9.32 4.57 13.90
CA THR A 117 10.54 3.75 13.98
C THR A 117 10.53 2.91 15.26
N CYS A 118 10.73 1.60 15.10
CA CYS A 118 10.93 0.67 16.21
C CYS A 118 12.42 0.29 16.31
N ARG A 119 12.92 0.20 17.55
CA ARG A 119 14.30 -0.21 17.86
C ARG A 119 14.27 -1.49 18.67
N LEU A 120 14.72 -2.57 18.06
CA LEU A 120 14.84 -3.89 18.67
C LEU A 120 16.28 -4.14 19.12
N LYS A 121 16.50 -5.32 19.72
CA LYS A 121 17.85 -5.80 20.05
C LYS A 121 18.73 -5.82 18.78
N PRO A 122 20.04 -5.57 18.89
CA PRO A 122 20.96 -5.68 17.75
C PRO A 122 20.86 -7.05 17.08
N CYS A 123 20.98 -7.10 15.74
CA CYS A 123 20.95 -8.35 14.97
C CYS A 123 22.23 -9.17 15.17
N GLY A 124 23.32 -8.52 15.54
CA GLY A 124 24.63 -9.15 15.67
C GLY A 124 25.30 -9.29 14.32
N VAL A 125 25.95 -10.44 14.10
CA VAL A 125 26.66 -10.75 12.86
C VAL A 125 25.79 -11.65 11.98
N GLN A 126 25.61 -11.27 10.72
CA GLN A 126 24.77 -12.01 9.78
C GLN A 126 25.39 -12.04 8.37
N TRP A 127 25.00 -13.03 7.59
CA TRP A 127 25.33 -13.11 6.17
C TRP A 127 24.44 -12.15 5.37
N TYR A 128 25.07 -11.26 4.63
CA TYR A 128 24.42 -10.35 3.69
C TYR A 128 24.77 -10.76 2.26
N VAL A 129 23.77 -10.74 1.39
CA VAL A 129 23.90 -11.06 -0.02
C VAL A 129 23.39 -9.93 -0.89
N THR A 130 24.04 -9.72 -2.04
CA THR A 130 23.49 -8.83 -3.08
C THR A 130 22.50 -9.57 -3.96
N GLU A 131 21.79 -8.81 -4.79
CA GLU A 131 21.10 -9.38 -5.94
C GLU A 131 22.08 -10.12 -6.87
N TRP A 132 21.53 -11.10 -7.60
CA TRP A 132 22.29 -11.85 -8.59
C TRP A 132 22.68 -10.97 -9.78
N SER A 133 23.89 -11.18 -10.29
CA SER A 133 24.30 -10.61 -11.57
C SER A 133 23.44 -11.13 -12.72
N ALA A 134 23.49 -10.43 -13.85
CA ALA A 134 23.06 -11.01 -15.12
C ALA A 134 23.83 -12.32 -15.38
N CYS A 135 23.16 -13.27 -16.06
CA CYS A 135 23.79 -14.53 -16.44
C CYS A 135 24.88 -14.27 -17.50
N SER A 136 26.02 -14.95 -17.38
CA SER A 136 27.14 -14.79 -18.33
C SER A 136 26.80 -15.19 -19.77
N ARG A 137 25.77 -16.01 -19.97
CA ARG A 137 25.27 -16.45 -21.27
C ARG A 137 23.74 -16.44 -21.26
N SER A 138 23.12 -16.11 -22.38
CA SER A 138 21.66 -16.17 -22.56
C SER A 138 21.14 -17.58 -22.84
N CYS A 139 22.02 -18.53 -23.18
CA CYS A 139 21.70 -19.92 -23.53
C CYS A 139 22.97 -20.81 -23.45
N ASN A 140 22.80 -22.12 -23.61
CA ASN A 140 23.84 -23.16 -23.51
C ASN A 140 24.56 -23.24 -22.16
N GLY A 141 23.89 -22.81 -21.09
CA GLY A 141 24.44 -22.81 -19.74
C GLY A 141 25.45 -21.67 -19.55
N GLY A 142 25.17 -20.82 -18.56
CA GLY A 142 26.06 -19.80 -18.05
C GLY A 142 26.08 -19.85 -16.52
N TYR A 143 26.68 -18.83 -15.92
CA TYR A 143 26.69 -18.65 -14.48
C TYR A 143 26.38 -17.21 -14.14
N ARG A 144 25.75 -17.02 -12.98
CA ARG A 144 25.55 -15.72 -12.33
C ARG A 144 26.27 -15.74 -10.99
N VAL A 145 26.69 -14.56 -10.57
CA VAL A 145 27.42 -14.38 -9.31
C VAL A 145 26.72 -13.33 -8.46
N ARG A 146 26.83 -13.46 -7.16
CA ARG A 146 26.43 -12.43 -6.20
C ARG A 146 27.51 -12.30 -5.14
N GLU A 147 27.55 -11.15 -4.50
CA GLU A 147 28.46 -10.92 -3.40
C GLU A 147 27.85 -11.43 -2.10
N VAL A 148 28.65 -12.13 -1.29
CA VAL A 148 28.29 -12.70 0.00
C VAL A 148 29.30 -12.19 1.02
N ARG A 149 28.84 -11.44 2.02
CA ARG A 149 29.69 -10.87 3.07
C ARG A 149 29.08 -11.12 4.44
N CYS A 150 29.90 -11.47 5.41
CA CYS A 150 29.50 -11.47 6.81
C CYS A 150 29.70 -10.07 7.38
N LEU A 151 28.62 -9.45 7.84
CA LEU A 151 28.64 -8.08 8.36
C LEU A 151 28.04 -8.04 9.76
N ALA A 152 28.52 -7.10 10.58
CA ALA A 152 27.91 -6.72 11.85
C ALA A 152 26.87 -5.60 11.66
N ASP A 153 26.11 -5.28 12.71
CA ASP A 153 25.07 -4.24 12.72
C ASP A 153 25.52 -2.86 12.17
N ASN A 154 26.81 -2.52 12.32
CA ASN A 154 27.40 -1.28 11.82
C ASN A 154 27.95 -1.38 10.38
N ILE A 155 27.55 -2.42 9.64
CA ILE A 155 27.99 -2.69 8.25
C ILE A 155 29.51 -2.97 8.17
N ALA A 156 30.15 -3.25 9.30
CA ALA A 156 31.55 -3.62 9.33
C ALA A 156 31.72 -5.10 8.95
N PRO A 157 32.73 -5.44 8.12
CA PRO A 157 33.10 -6.83 7.87
C PRO A 157 33.40 -7.59 9.16
N SER A 158 32.97 -8.84 9.23
CA SER A 158 33.23 -9.73 10.36
C SER A 158 33.44 -11.16 9.88
N ASP A 159 34.16 -11.97 10.65
CA ASP A 159 34.37 -13.40 10.39
C ASP A 159 33.61 -14.30 11.38
N ARG A 160 32.68 -13.70 12.15
CA ARG A 160 31.95 -14.39 13.23
C ARG A 160 30.67 -15.09 12.76
N CYS A 161 30.33 -15.01 11.47
CA CYS A 161 29.19 -15.75 10.93
C CYS A 161 29.53 -17.24 10.84
N ASP A 162 28.52 -18.10 11.04
CA ASP A 162 28.69 -19.54 10.93
C ASP A 162 28.98 -19.96 9.46
N PRO A 163 30.13 -20.58 9.17
CA PRO A 163 30.49 -21.03 7.82
C PRO A 163 29.53 -22.08 7.22
N SER A 164 28.79 -22.82 8.06
CA SER A 164 27.81 -23.81 7.59
C SER A 164 26.56 -23.16 6.98
N SER A 165 26.29 -21.90 7.34
CA SER A 165 25.14 -21.11 6.87
C SER A 165 25.48 -20.18 5.70
N THR A 166 26.69 -20.26 5.15
CA THR A 166 27.15 -19.37 4.07
C THR A 166 26.31 -19.53 2.81
N PRO A 167 25.65 -18.47 2.33
CA PRO A 167 24.88 -18.51 1.09
C PRO A 167 25.77 -18.75 -0.15
N GLU A 168 25.21 -19.36 -1.20
CA GLU A 168 25.95 -19.57 -2.46
C GLU A 168 26.30 -18.24 -3.14
N SER A 169 27.55 -18.07 -3.57
CA SER A 169 28.01 -16.88 -4.30
C SER A 169 27.92 -17.02 -5.83
N ARG A 170 27.69 -18.24 -6.33
CA ARG A 170 27.64 -18.56 -7.76
C ARG A 170 26.59 -19.62 -8.04
N GLU A 171 25.80 -19.39 -9.08
CA GLU A 171 24.74 -20.31 -9.52
C GLU A 171 24.77 -20.49 -11.04
N GLU A 172 24.39 -21.67 -11.52
CA GLU A 172 24.19 -21.94 -12.94
C GLU A 172 22.87 -21.35 -13.45
N CYS A 173 22.88 -20.77 -14.65
CA CYS A 173 21.71 -20.17 -15.26
C CYS A 173 21.64 -20.47 -16.75
N ASN A 174 20.46 -20.26 -17.34
CA ASN A 174 20.24 -20.34 -18.79
C ASN A 174 20.68 -21.65 -19.46
N LYS A 175 20.25 -22.80 -18.91
CA LYS A 175 20.57 -24.15 -19.42
C LYS A 175 19.88 -24.48 -20.75
N GLN A 176 18.93 -23.67 -21.21
CA GLN A 176 18.28 -23.84 -22.49
C GLN A 176 19.28 -23.78 -23.65
N PRO A 177 19.15 -24.65 -24.67
CA PRO A 177 20.03 -24.60 -25.83
C PRO A 177 19.83 -23.30 -26.60
N CYS A 178 20.90 -22.77 -27.19
CA CYS A 178 20.79 -21.64 -28.11
C CYS A 178 20.09 -22.11 -29.38
N VAL A 179 18.90 -21.58 -29.66
CA VAL A 179 18.28 -21.75 -30.97
C VAL A 179 19.04 -20.83 -31.92
N ALA A 180 19.78 -21.43 -32.85
CA ALA A 180 20.27 -20.66 -33.99
C ALA A 180 19.05 -20.13 -34.74
N GLU A 181 18.96 -18.82 -34.92
CA GLU A 181 17.99 -18.23 -35.84
C GLU A 181 18.36 -18.66 -37.26
N ILE A 182 17.99 -19.88 -37.63
CA ILE A 182 17.96 -20.31 -39.02
C ILE A 182 16.78 -19.55 -39.59
N ASN A 183 17.07 -18.39 -40.15
CA ASN A 183 16.11 -17.68 -40.96
C ASN A 183 15.77 -18.63 -42.13
N PRO A 184 14.54 -19.18 -42.22
CA PRO A 184 14.18 -20.17 -43.25
C PRO A 184 14.22 -19.58 -44.67
N SER A 185 14.41 -18.26 -44.76
CA SER A 185 14.57 -17.47 -45.98
C SER A 185 16.04 -17.12 -46.30
N CYS A 186 17.01 -17.87 -45.76
CA CYS A 186 18.43 -17.72 -46.11
C CYS A 186 18.68 -18.29 -47.52
N SER A 187 18.72 -17.42 -48.53
CA SER A 187 19.10 -17.74 -49.91
C SER A 187 20.33 -16.93 -50.32
N ASP A 188 21.15 -17.47 -51.22
CA ASP A 188 22.23 -16.70 -51.83
C ASP A 188 21.66 -15.60 -52.75
N GLN A 189 22.15 -14.37 -52.60
CA GLN A 189 21.70 -13.21 -53.39
C GLN A 189 22.37 -13.16 -54.77
N TYR A 190 23.55 -13.76 -54.93
CA TYR A 190 24.30 -13.78 -56.18
C TYR A 190 24.75 -15.19 -56.57
N HIS A 191 24.83 -15.46 -57.87
CA HIS A 191 25.20 -16.77 -58.41
C HIS A 191 26.70 -17.13 -58.19
N ASN A 192 27.55 -16.14 -57.96
CA ASN A 192 28.99 -16.32 -57.74
C ASN A 192 29.35 -16.50 -56.26
N CYS A 193 28.39 -16.80 -55.39
CA CYS A 193 28.63 -17.05 -53.97
C CYS A 193 29.59 -18.22 -53.69
N MET A 194 29.79 -19.14 -54.63
CA MET A 194 30.84 -20.16 -54.54
C MET A 194 32.27 -19.56 -54.58
N VAL A 195 32.48 -18.44 -55.27
CA VAL A 195 33.76 -17.73 -55.30
C VAL A 195 34.06 -17.12 -53.93
N VAL A 196 33.04 -16.61 -53.24
CA VAL A 196 33.15 -16.08 -51.87
C VAL A 196 33.60 -17.16 -50.90
N VAL A 197 33.06 -18.38 -51.04
CA VAL A 197 33.48 -19.56 -50.26
C VAL A 197 34.93 -19.94 -50.58
N GLN A 198 35.29 -20.08 -51.86
CA GLN A 198 36.64 -20.45 -52.30
C GLN A 198 37.70 -19.42 -51.85
N ALA A 199 37.34 -18.14 -51.86
CA ALA A 199 38.18 -17.04 -51.40
C ALA A 199 38.20 -16.86 -49.87
N ARG A 200 37.51 -17.73 -49.10
CA ARG A 200 37.41 -17.68 -47.62
C ARG A 200 36.85 -16.35 -47.08
N LEU A 201 36.01 -15.68 -47.87
CA LEU A 201 35.44 -14.38 -47.52
C LEU A 201 34.21 -14.47 -46.62
N CYS A 202 33.68 -15.67 -46.37
CA CYS A 202 32.54 -15.93 -45.46
C CYS A 202 32.80 -15.53 -44.00
N ILE A 203 34.04 -15.21 -43.63
CA ILE A 203 34.39 -14.66 -42.32
C ILE A 203 33.84 -13.24 -42.10
N TYR A 204 33.58 -12.48 -43.18
CA TYR A 204 33.06 -11.12 -43.08
C TYR A 204 31.52 -11.11 -43.06
N PRO A 205 30.88 -10.35 -42.15
CA PRO A 205 29.43 -10.32 -41.99
C PRO A 205 28.65 -9.97 -43.28
N TYR A 206 29.20 -9.06 -44.09
CA TYR A 206 28.62 -8.66 -45.37
C TYR A 206 28.51 -9.84 -46.35
N TYR A 207 29.57 -10.62 -46.50
CA TYR A 207 29.54 -11.80 -47.39
C TYR A 207 28.69 -12.92 -46.81
N ARG A 208 28.63 -13.05 -45.47
CA ARG A 208 27.82 -14.06 -44.79
C ARG A 208 26.31 -13.79 -44.92
N SER A 209 25.89 -12.52 -44.98
CA SER A 209 24.48 -12.17 -45.22
C SER A 209 24.09 -12.30 -46.69
N VAL A 210 24.97 -11.91 -47.61
CA VAL A 210 24.73 -11.95 -49.06
C VAL A 210 24.81 -13.37 -49.64
N CYS A 211 25.73 -14.19 -49.15
CA CYS A 211 25.97 -15.57 -49.61
C CYS A 211 25.64 -16.60 -48.51
N CYS A 212 24.44 -16.46 -47.95
CA CYS A 212 24.00 -17.13 -46.74
C CYS A 212 23.94 -18.67 -46.87
N THR A 213 23.44 -19.22 -47.98
CA THR A 213 23.37 -20.68 -48.20
C THR A 213 24.75 -21.26 -48.46
N SER A 214 25.55 -20.61 -49.31
CA SER A 214 26.89 -21.06 -49.66
C SER A 214 27.85 -21.04 -48.47
N CYS A 215 27.85 -19.96 -47.68
CA CYS A 215 28.71 -19.84 -46.50
C CYS A 215 28.28 -20.79 -45.38
N SER A 216 26.97 -20.95 -45.12
CA SER A 216 26.49 -21.90 -44.10
C SER A 216 26.76 -23.36 -44.45
N ARG A 217 26.72 -23.74 -45.73
CA ARG A 217 27.13 -25.08 -46.20
C ARG A 217 28.63 -25.30 -46.05
N ALA A 218 29.44 -24.28 -46.35
CA ALA A 218 30.89 -24.35 -46.19
C ALA A 218 31.32 -24.50 -44.73
N GLU A 219 30.70 -23.77 -43.80
CA GLU A 219 30.93 -23.87 -42.35
C GLU A 219 30.64 -25.28 -41.82
N LYS A 220 29.60 -25.96 -42.34
CA LYS A 220 29.29 -27.36 -41.97
C LYS A 220 30.28 -28.39 -42.53
N THR A 221 30.89 -28.11 -43.69
CA THR A 221 31.76 -29.07 -44.40
C THR A 221 33.23 -28.93 -43.97
N TYR A 222 33.67 -27.72 -43.61
CA TYR A 222 35.04 -27.42 -43.19
C TYR A 222 35.06 -26.52 -41.94
N PRO A 223 34.68 -27.06 -40.75
CA PRO A 223 34.58 -26.28 -39.52
C PRO A 223 35.92 -25.61 -39.12
N ASN A 224 37.05 -26.25 -39.41
CA ASN A 224 38.39 -25.78 -39.03
C ASN A 224 38.93 -24.61 -39.87
N LEU A 225 38.23 -24.16 -40.91
CA LEU A 225 38.69 -23.05 -41.77
C LEU A 225 38.32 -21.65 -41.23
N PHE A 226 37.37 -21.57 -40.30
CA PHE A 226 36.80 -20.31 -39.79
C PHE A 226 37.16 -20.03 -38.32
N GLU A 227 37.91 -20.93 -37.67
CA GLU A 227 38.22 -20.88 -36.23
C GLU A 227 39.45 -20.02 -35.85
N LYS A 228 40.15 -19.43 -36.82
CA LYS A 228 41.28 -18.51 -36.55
C LYS A 228 40.95 -17.10 -36.96
N ASN A 229 40.23 -16.38 -36.10
CA ASN A 229 40.43 -14.94 -35.81
C ASN A 229 39.35 -14.39 -34.85
N HIS A 230 39.15 -15.03 -33.70
CA HIS A 230 38.75 -14.27 -32.51
C HIS A 230 40.03 -13.88 -31.76
N ILE A 231 40.72 -12.87 -32.30
CA ILE A 231 41.72 -12.12 -31.54
C ILE A 231 40.91 -11.39 -30.45
N HIS A 232 40.97 -11.91 -29.24
CA HIS A 232 40.66 -11.15 -28.04
C HIS A 232 41.61 -9.95 -28.00
N ARG A 233 41.02 -8.77 -28.03
CA ARG A 233 41.68 -7.51 -27.67
C ARG A 233 41.99 -7.49 -26.18
#